data_AF-A0A1H1Z6T0-F1
#
_entry.id   AF-A0A1H1Z6T0-F1
#
_cell.length_a   1.000
_cell.length_b   1.000
_cell.length_c   1.000
_cell.angle_alpha   90.00
_cell.angle_beta   90.00
_cell.angle_gamma   90.00
#
_symmetry.space_group_name_H-M   'P 1'
#
loop_
_entity.id
_entity.type
_entity.pdbx_description
1 polymer ?
#
loop_
_entity_poly.entity_id
_entity_poly.type
_entity_poly.pdbx_seq_one_letter_code
_entity_poly.pdbx_strand_id
1 'polypeptide(L)'
;MRKNATVLLDDGKLHASSVVANNAMNRERQLTGVNSYAKELGFDPLTRLTEPGSAWLDLCCGSGRALTQAAARRADVTLVGVDLVAPPATTGVRFVEAPVGDWTPDRAFDLITCVHGLHYIGDKLGVLTRVLKWLTPTGTFVADLDLASVRAENARGLPALLRAADIGYDTRRRRITCTGPRDLRLPFRYLGADDKAGPNYTGQPAVNSYYENGLTLPII
;
A
#
# COMPACT_ATOMS: atom_id res chain seq x y z
N MET A 1 -2.69 35.43 -11.68
CA MET A 1 -3.07 34.70 -10.45
C MET A 1 -1.85 33.95 -9.94
N ARG A 2 -1.30 34.32 -8.78
CA ARG A 2 -0.21 33.55 -8.14
C ARG A 2 -0.79 32.20 -7.73
N LYS A 3 -0.28 31.09 -8.28
CA LYS A 3 -0.56 29.76 -7.73
C LYS A 3 -0.10 29.80 -6.28
N ASN A 4 -1.01 29.64 -5.32
CA ASN A 4 -0.61 29.40 -3.93
C ASN A 4 0.33 28.20 -3.95
N ALA A 5 1.55 28.38 -3.43
CA ALA A 5 2.47 27.27 -3.29
C ALA A 5 1.81 26.24 -2.37
N THR A 6 1.61 25.02 -2.87
CA THR A 6 1.11 23.91 -2.05
C THR A 6 2.12 23.66 -0.93
N VAL A 7 1.69 23.81 0.32
CA VAL A 7 2.51 23.47 1.49
C VAL A 7 2.49 21.95 1.63
N LEU A 8 3.65 21.32 1.43
CA LEU A 8 3.79 19.88 1.57
C LEU A 8 4.04 19.52 3.04
N LEU A 9 3.36 18.48 3.51
CA LEU A 9 3.54 17.89 4.83
C LEU A 9 4.64 16.82 4.78
N ASP A 10 5.46 16.78 5.83
CA ASP A 10 6.26 15.61 6.18
C ASP A 10 5.34 14.48 6.72
N ASP A 11 5.86 13.25 6.76
CA ASP A 11 5.06 12.07 7.13
C ASP A 11 4.52 12.17 8.57
N GLY A 12 5.30 12.74 9.51
CA GLY A 12 4.85 12.93 10.89
C GLY A 12 3.60 13.82 11.00
N LYS A 13 3.61 14.97 10.31
CA LYS A 13 2.43 15.85 10.24
C LYS A 13 1.30 15.22 9.43
N LEU A 14 1.63 14.48 8.38
CA LEU A 14 0.64 13.80 7.55
C LEU A 14 -0.14 12.74 8.34
N HIS A 15 0.53 11.95 9.18
CA HIS A 15 -0.10 10.95 10.05
C HIS A 15 -1.12 11.57 11.02
N ALA A 16 -0.85 12.81 11.48
CA ALA A 16 -1.75 13.57 12.33
C ALA A 16 -2.85 14.33 11.57
N SER A 17 -2.82 14.37 10.24
CA SER A 17 -3.84 15.05 9.44
C SER A 17 -5.21 14.38 9.60
N SER A 18 -6.29 15.17 9.50
CA SER A 18 -7.65 14.64 9.59
C SER A 18 -7.98 13.66 8.46
N VAL A 19 -7.32 13.77 7.31
CA VAL A 19 -7.48 12.86 6.16
C VAL A 19 -6.91 11.48 6.47
N VAL A 20 -5.72 11.42 7.06
CA VAL A 20 -5.08 10.14 7.38
C VAL A 20 -5.62 9.55 8.68
N ALA A 21 -5.78 10.36 9.73
CA ALA A 21 -6.25 9.91 11.03
C ALA A 21 -7.70 9.40 11.02
N ASN A 22 -8.56 9.95 10.13
CA ASN A 22 -9.95 9.52 9.99
C ASN A 22 -10.19 8.65 8.75
N ASN A 23 -9.15 7.97 8.24
CA ASN A 23 -9.32 7.09 7.09
C ASN A 23 -10.29 5.94 7.39
N ALA A 24 -11.19 5.65 6.45
CA ALA A 24 -12.28 4.68 6.66
C ALA A 24 -12.38 3.61 5.56
N MET A 25 -11.73 3.81 4.40
CA MET A 25 -11.96 2.98 3.19
C MET A 25 -11.70 1.49 3.36
N ASN A 26 -10.74 1.12 4.22
CA ASN A 26 -10.43 -0.26 4.52
C ASN A 26 -10.81 -0.70 5.94
N ARG A 27 -11.32 0.23 6.76
CA ARG A 27 -11.42 0.04 8.20
C ARG A 27 -12.24 -1.18 8.60
N GLU A 28 -13.41 -1.39 7.99
CA GLU A 28 -14.34 -2.46 8.36
C GLU A 28 -14.44 -3.59 7.30
N ARG A 29 -13.49 -3.67 6.37
CA ARG A 29 -13.57 -4.58 5.24
C ARG A 29 -13.38 -6.03 5.69
N GLN A 30 -14.25 -6.90 5.20
CA GLN A 30 -14.27 -8.33 5.54
C GLN A 30 -13.36 -9.14 4.62
N LEU A 31 -13.07 -10.39 4.97
CA LEU A 31 -12.37 -11.32 4.08
C LEU A 31 -13.22 -11.65 2.85
N THR A 32 -14.52 -11.96 3.07
CA THR A 32 -15.51 -12.33 2.04
C THR A 32 -16.80 -11.53 2.16
N GLY A 33 -17.61 -11.47 1.08
CA GLY A 33 -18.89 -10.75 1.05
C GLY A 33 -18.87 -9.48 0.19
N VAL A 34 -19.88 -8.63 0.31
CA VAL A 34 -20.04 -7.44 -0.57
C VAL A 34 -18.96 -6.37 -0.31
N ASN A 35 -18.69 -6.07 0.97
CA ASN A 35 -17.60 -5.19 1.38
C ASN A 35 -16.40 -6.05 1.84
N SER A 36 -15.65 -6.61 0.89
CA SER A 36 -14.61 -7.58 1.20
C SER A 36 -13.34 -7.47 0.37
N TYR A 37 -12.27 -8.06 0.89
CA TYR A 37 -11.01 -8.28 0.17
C TYR A 37 -11.25 -9.16 -1.05
N ALA A 38 -12.01 -10.25 -0.91
CA ALA A 38 -12.29 -11.14 -2.04
C ALA A 38 -12.94 -10.40 -3.21
N LYS A 39 -13.90 -9.50 -2.91
CA LYS A 39 -14.55 -8.67 -3.93
C LYS A 39 -13.61 -7.62 -4.50
N GLU A 40 -12.86 -6.93 -3.64
CA GLU A 40 -11.96 -5.86 -4.03
C GLU A 40 -10.84 -6.40 -4.92
N LEU A 41 -10.10 -7.38 -4.42
CA LEU A 41 -8.95 -8.00 -5.09
C LEU A 41 -9.34 -8.82 -6.32
N GLY A 42 -10.57 -9.33 -6.35
CA GLY A 42 -11.06 -10.21 -7.40
C GLY A 42 -10.63 -11.67 -7.23
N PHE A 43 -10.11 -12.03 -6.05
CA PHE A 43 -9.75 -13.38 -5.64
C PHE A 43 -9.83 -13.48 -4.11
N ASP A 44 -10.13 -14.66 -3.56
CA ASP A 44 -10.05 -14.90 -2.11
C ASP A 44 -8.58 -14.93 -1.65
N PRO A 45 -8.15 -14.03 -0.74
CA PRO A 45 -6.78 -14.02 -0.21
C PRO A 45 -6.25 -15.38 0.23
N LEU A 46 -7.09 -16.24 0.82
CA LEU A 46 -6.68 -17.55 1.31
C LEU A 46 -6.20 -18.49 0.20
N THR A 47 -6.62 -18.25 -1.05
CA THR A 47 -6.16 -19.03 -2.22
C THR A 47 -4.69 -18.76 -2.58
N ARG A 48 -4.07 -17.74 -2.00
CA ARG A 48 -2.62 -17.44 -2.14
C ARG A 48 -1.77 -18.04 -1.03
N LEU A 49 -2.40 -18.64 -0.01
CA LEU A 49 -1.74 -19.27 1.13
C LEU A 49 -1.85 -20.79 0.99
N THR A 50 -1.10 -21.35 0.05
CA THR A 50 -1.27 -22.74 -0.40
C THR A 50 -0.71 -23.76 0.58
N GLU A 51 0.34 -23.41 1.31
CA GLU A 51 1.04 -24.33 2.20
C GLU A 51 0.82 -23.97 3.69
N PRO A 52 0.89 -24.95 4.60
CA PRO A 52 1.09 -24.66 6.01
C PRO A 52 2.35 -23.80 6.21
N GLY A 53 2.25 -22.76 7.04
CA GLY A 53 3.31 -21.79 7.27
C GLY A 53 3.37 -20.64 6.26
N SER A 54 2.55 -20.67 5.19
CA SER A 54 2.40 -19.53 4.29
C SER A 54 2.00 -18.27 5.06
N ALA A 55 2.43 -17.12 4.57
CA ALA A 55 2.25 -15.86 5.28
C ALA A 55 1.58 -14.76 4.46
N TRP A 56 0.67 -14.06 5.14
CA TRP A 56 0.00 -12.88 4.63
C TRP A 56 0.36 -11.65 5.47
N LEU A 57 0.92 -10.63 4.82
CA LEU A 57 1.07 -9.28 5.34
C LEU A 57 -0.01 -8.36 4.75
N ASP A 58 -0.77 -7.68 5.60
CA ASP A 58 -1.72 -6.66 5.18
C ASP A 58 -1.31 -5.29 5.72
N LEU A 59 -1.04 -4.37 4.80
CA LEU A 59 -0.61 -3.01 5.07
C LEU A 59 -1.80 -2.08 5.06
N CYS A 60 -1.89 -1.22 6.09
CA CYS A 60 -3.08 -0.42 6.39
C CYS A 60 -4.30 -1.32 6.61
N CYS A 61 -4.16 -2.30 7.50
CA CYS A 61 -5.15 -3.36 7.71
C CYS A 61 -6.47 -2.89 8.36
N GLY A 62 -6.60 -1.61 8.72
CA GLY A 62 -7.78 -1.06 9.34
C GLY A 62 -8.05 -1.71 10.69
N SER A 63 -9.27 -2.18 10.93
CA SER A 63 -9.62 -2.95 12.14
C SER A 63 -9.19 -4.43 12.08
N GLY A 64 -8.46 -4.85 11.05
CA GLY A 64 -7.92 -6.20 10.93
C GLY A 64 -8.95 -7.31 10.68
N ARG A 65 -10.21 -6.97 10.39
CA ARG A 65 -11.32 -7.92 10.24
C ARG A 65 -11.06 -9.03 9.22
N ALA A 66 -10.46 -8.68 8.08
CA ALA A 66 -10.11 -9.68 7.06
C ALA A 66 -9.10 -10.71 7.61
N LEU A 67 -8.08 -10.26 8.33
CA LEU A 67 -7.07 -11.13 8.96
C LEU A 67 -7.69 -11.96 10.10
N THR A 68 -8.52 -11.37 10.95
CA THR A 68 -9.24 -12.10 12.01
C THR A 68 -10.12 -13.21 11.44
N GLN A 69 -10.84 -12.92 10.35
CA GLN A 69 -11.66 -13.92 9.66
C GLN A 69 -10.81 -14.99 8.96
N ALA A 70 -9.62 -14.63 8.46
CA ALA A 70 -8.67 -15.57 7.90
C ALA A 70 -8.11 -16.52 8.97
N ALA A 71 -7.73 -16.00 10.14
CA ALA A 71 -7.21 -16.77 11.27
C ALA A 71 -8.22 -17.84 11.73
N ALA A 72 -9.50 -17.49 11.75
CA ALA A 72 -10.58 -18.42 12.10
C ALA A 72 -10.75 -19.58 11.09
N ARG A 73 -10.27 -19.44 9.86
CA ARG A 73 -10.36 -20.45 8.79
C ARG A 73 -9.06 -21.22 8.57
N ARG A 74 -7.92 -20.62 8.91
CA ARG A 74 -6.58 -21.16 8.67
C ARG A 74 -5.70 -20.86 9.88
N ALA A 75 -5.61 -21.81 10.80
CA ALA A 75 -4.72 -21.71 11.97
C ALA A 75 -3.25 -22.05 11.63
N ASP A 76 -3.02 -22.61 10.45
CA ASP A 76 -1.73 -23.07 9.94
C ASP A 76 -0.96 -21.98 9.18
N VAL A 77 -1.52 -20.78 8.99
CA VAL A 77 -0.87 -19.67 8.27
C VAL A 77 -0.42 -18.57 9.23
N THR A 78 0.58 -17.79 8.80
CA THR A 78 1.01 -16.59 9.55
C THR A 78 0.30 -15.35 9.01
N LEU A 79 -0.35 -14.60 9.90
CA LEU A 79 -1.09 -13.39 9.53
C LEU A 79 -0.51 -12.18 10.27
N VAL A 80 -0.14 -11.16 9.51
CA VAL A 80 0.43 -9.91 10.05
C VAL A 80 -0.34 -8.72 9.49
N GLY A 81 -0.89 -7.89 10.37
CA GLY A 81 -1.52 -6.62 10.01
C GLY A 81 -0.69 -5.45 10.52
N VAL A 82 -0.45 -4.46 9.67
CA VAL A 82 0.26 -3.22 10.02
C VAL A 82 -0.67 -2.04 9.79
N ASP A 83 -0.83 -1.20 10.80
CA ASP A 83 -1.62 0.03 10.69
C ASP A 83 -1.07 1.10 11.63
N LEU A 84 -1.42 2.36 11.41
CA LEU A 84 -1.06 3.47 12.30
C LEU A 84 -1.74 3.34 13.68
N VAL A 85 -2.87 2.63 13.73
CA VAL A 85 -3.57 2.30 14.97
C VAL A 85 -3.83 0.81 14.96
N ALA A 86 -3.24 0.07 15.90
CA ALA A 86 -3.41 -1.37 15.92
C ALA A 86 -4.86 -1.75 16.29
N PRO A 87 -5.42 -2.78 15.62
CA PRO A 87 -6.63 -3.44 16.09
C PRO A 87 -6.44 -4.10 17.46
N PRO A 88 -7.55 -4.41 18.16
CA PRO A 88 -7.49 -5.26 19.34
C PRO A 88 -6.79 -6.60 19.07
N ALA A 89 -6.01 -7.06 20.05
CA ALA A 89 -5.32 -8.33 19.97
C ALA A 89 -6.28 -9.47 19.64
N THR A 90 -5.89 -10.31 18.69
CA THR A 90 -6.70 -11.43 18.19
C THR A 90 -5.82 -12.66 18.07
N THR A 91 -6.29 -13.80 18.60
CA THR A 91 -5.58 -15.07 18.48
C THR A 91 -5.35 -15.43 17.00
N GLY A 92 -4.11 -15.80 16.66
CA GLY A 92 -3.74 -16.17 15.29
C GLY A 92 -3.42 -15.00 14.36
N VAL A 93 -3.43 -13.75 14.85
CA VAL A 93 -3.02 -12.56 14.07
C VAL A 93 -2.03 -11.74 14.88
N ARG A 94 -0.93 -11.35 14.25
CA ARG A 94 0.00 -10.36 14.79
C ARG A 94 -0.36 -8.97 14.24
N PHE A 95 -0.84 -8.08 15.10
CA PHE A 95 -0.99 -6.67 14.74
C PHE A 95 0.24 -5.86 15.15
N VAL A 96 0.64 -4.94 14.29
CA VAL A 96 1.76 -4.01 14.51
C VAL A 96 1.22 -2.59 14.36
N GLU A 97 1.32 -1.81 15.43
CA GLU A 97 1.05 -0.37 15.40
C GLU A 97 2.31 0.36 14.91
N ALA A 98 2.34 0.75 13.64
CA ALA A 98 3.45 1.49 13.07
C ALA A 98 3.06 2.17 11.75
N PRO A 99 3.70 3.30 11.41
CA PRO A 99 3.73 3.75 10.02
C PRO A 99 4.33 2.67 9.12
N VAL A 100 3.65 2.35 8.02
CA VAL A 100 4.14 1.38 7.03
C VAL A 100 5.52 1.80 6.48
N GLY A 101 5.76 3.11 6.37
CA GLY A 101 7.05 3.69 5.96
C GLY A 101 8.23 3.38 6.89
N ASP A 102 7.98 3.03 8.15
CA ASP A 102 9.02 2.92 9.18
C ASP A 102 9.21 1.48 9.68
N TRP A 103 8.24 0.60 9.43
CA TRP A 103 8.30 -0.79 9.86
C TRP A 103 8.95 -1.71 8.81
N THR A 104 9.63 -2.77 9.24
CA THR A 104 10.22 -3.80 8.38
C THR A 104 10.02 -5.19 9.01
N PRO A 105 9.61 -6.20 8.24
CA PRO A 105 9.48 -7.56 8.73
C PRO A 105 10.83 -8.28 8.83
N ASP A 106 10.86 -9.34 9.62
CA ASP A 106 11.96 -10.30 9.75
C ASP A 106 11.81 -11.52 8.81
N ARG A 107 10.77 -11.53 7.96
CA ARG A 107 10.47 -12.61 7.03
C ARG A 107 9.94 -12.11 5.68
N ALA A 108 9.91 -13.03 4.72
CA ALA A 108 9.18 -12.87 3.47
C ALA A 108 7.73 -13.41 3.56
N PHE A 109 6.88 -12.97 2.64
CA PHE A 109 5.44 -13.25 2.59
C PHE A 109 4.99 -13.78 1.22
N ASP A 110 4.03 -14.70 1.25
CA ASP A 110 3.39 -15.28 0.06
C ASP A 110 2.27 -14.40 -0.47
N LEU A 111 1.69 -13.59 0.41
CA LEU A 111 0.74 -12.55 0.04
C LEU A 111 1.08 -11.26 0.77
N ILE A 112 1.19 -10.17 0.03
CA ILE A 112 1.19 -8.82 0.60
C ILE A 112 0.03 -8.03 -0.02
N THR A 113 -0.83 -7.47 0.83
CA THR A 113 -1.92 -6.60 0.38
C THR A 113 -1.79 -5.19 0.94
N CYS A 114 -2.28 -4.21 0.20
CA CYS A 114 -2.55 -2.87 0.70
C CYS A 114 -3.83 -2.35 0.05
N VAL A 115 -4.97 -2.81 0.58
CA VAL A 115 -6.29 -2.46 0.04
C VAL A 115 -6.64 -1.04 0.46
N HIS A 116 -6.74 -0.14 -0.50
CA HIS A 116 -6.97 1.30 -0.31
C HIS A 116 -6.03 2.06 0.65
N GLY A 117 -4.99 1.43 1.19
CA GLY A 117 -4.07 2.05 2.15
C GLY A 117 -3.18 3.12 1.53
N LEU A 118 -2.72 2.91 0.30
CA LEU A 118 -1.80 3.85 -0.38
C LEU A 118 -2.42 5.24 -0.57
N HIS A 119 -3.75 5.39 -0.54
CA HIS A 119 -4.43 6.69 -0.60
C HIS A 119 -4.08 7.64 0.56
N TYR A 120 -3.60 7.08 1.68
CA TYR A 120 -3.30 7.81 2.90
C TYR A 120 -1.80 7.85 3.22
N ILE A 121 -0.98 7.22 2.39
CA ILE A 121 0.47 7.18 2.55
C ILE A 121 1.13 8.37 1.85
N GLY A 122 2.06 9.01 2.55
CA GLY A 122 2.93 10.07 2.02
C GLY A 122 3.85 9.55 0.92
N ASP A 123 4.92 8.85 1.28
CA ASP A 123 5.86 8.26 0.31
C ASP A 123 5.37 6.91 -0.27
N LYS A 124 4.38 6.97 -1.17
CA LYS A 124 3.82 5.79 -1.85
C LYS A 124 4.90 5.00 -2.61
N LEU A 125 5.83 5.68 -3.29
CA LEU A 125 6.83 5.02 -4.13
C LEU A 125 7.96 4.40 -3.30
N GLY A 126 8.36 5.05 -2.21
CA GLY A 126 9.29 4.50 -1.22
C GLY A 126 8.72 3.26 -0.53
N VAL A 127 7.44 3.30 -0.12
CA VAL A 127 6.74 2.12 0.42
C VAL A 127 6.74 0.97 -0.58
N LEU A 128 6.34 1.20 -1.84
CA LEU A 128 6.35 0.15 -2.88
C LEU A 128 7.76 -0.45 -3.06
N THR A 129 8.79 0.40 -3.13
CA THR A 129 10.18 -0.02 -3.30
C THR A 129 10.66 -0.95 -2.19
N ARG A 130 10.22 -0.71 -0.95
CA ARG A 130 10.57 -1.53 0.22
C ARG A 130 9.76 -2.82 0.26
N VAL A 131 8.44 -2.70 0.15
CA VAL A 131 7.49 -3.80 0.34
C VAL A 131 7.70 -4.92 -0.68
N LEU A 132 8.00 -4.58 -1.92
CA LEU A 132 8.22 -5.59 -2.96
C LEU A 132 9.43 -6.49 -2.70
N LYS A 133 10.35 -6.11 -1.80
CA LYS A 133 11.49 -6.97 -1.40
C LYS A 133 11.08 -8.06 -0.42
N TRP A 134 9.93 -7.92 0.23
CA TRP A 134 9.46 -8.83 1.27
C TRP A 134 8.63 -9.99 0.71
N LEU A 135 8.54 -10.14 -0.61
CA LEU A 135 7.85 -11.27 -1.22
C LEU A 135 8.74 -12.51 -1.22
N THR A 136 8.14 -13.68 -0.97
CA THR A 136 8.76 -14.96 -1.34
C THR A 136 8.95 -15.03 -2.86
N PRO A 137 9.79 -15.93 -3.40
CA PRO A 137 10.01 -16.03 -4.85
C PRO A 137 8.73 -16.17 -5.68
N THR A 138 7.69 -16.78 -5.11
CA THR A 138 6.38 -17.00 -5.74
C THR A 138 5.27 -16.13 -5.13
N GLY A 139 5.59 -15.29 -4.15
CA GLY A 139 4.62 -14.49 -3.42
C GLY A 139 4.01 -13.41 -4.31
N THR A 140 2.80 -12.97 -3.97
CA THR A 140 2.07 -11.94 -4.72
C THR A 140 1.90 -10.68 -3.89
N PHE A 141 2.23 -9.52 -4.46
CA PHE A 141 1.81 -8.22 -3.93
C PHE A 141 0.62 -7.69 -4.72
N VAL A 142 -0.38 -7.14 -4.03
CA VAL A 142 -1.52 -6.45 -4.65
C VAL A 142 -1.92 -5.23 -3.82
N ALA A 143 -2.03 -4.07 -4.47
CA ALA A 143 -2.51 -2.86 -3.80
C ALA A 143 -3.34 -1.98 -4.73
N ASP A 144 -4.21 -1.17 -4.13
CA ASP A 144 -4.89 -0.11 -4.85
C ASP A 144 -3.99 1.13 -4.87
N LEU A 145 -3.65 1.60 -6.08
CA LEU A 145 -2.78 2.73 -6.33
C LEU A 145 -3.42 3.63 -7.39
N ASP A 146 -3.78 4.84 -7.00
CA ASP A 146 -4.11 5.86 -7.98
C ASP A 146 -2.84 6.55 -8.47
N LEU A 147 -2.36 6.22 -9.68
CA LEU A 147 -1.22 6.92 -10.28
C LEU A 147 -1.46 8.41 -10.45
N ALA A 148 -2.72 8.86 -10.54
CA ALA A 148 -3.03 10.28 -10.57
C ALA A 148 -2.78 10.95 -9.22
N SER A 149 -2.48 10.23 -8.14
CA SER A 149 -2.07 10.81 -6.85
C SER A 149 -0.55 10.98 -6.70
N VAL A 150 0.23 10.48 -7.67
CA VAL A 150 1.69 10.62 -7.71
C VAL A 150 2.05 11.84 -8.56
N ARG A 151 2.66 12.85 -7.95
CA ARG A 151 2.99 14.15 -8.55
C ARG A 151 4.50 14.28 -8.75
N ALA A 152 4.94 14.21 -9.99
CA ALA A 152 6.32 14.47 -10.39
C ALA A 152 6.31 15.04 -11.82
N GLU A 153 7.34 15.79 -12.20
CA GLU A 153 7.49 16.29 -13.57
C GLU A 153 7.42 15.15 -14.61
N ASN A 154 8.10 14.03 -14.33
CA ASN A 154 8.12 12.83 -15.16
C ASN A 154 7.19 11.71 -14.68
N ALA A 155 6.12 12.02 -13.94
CA ALA A 155 5.16 11.01 -13.48
C ALA A 155 4.53 10.19 -14.61
N ARG A 156 4.47 10.74 -15.84
CA ARG A 156 4.01 10.03 -17.05
C ARG A 156 4.87 8.81 -17.41
N GLY A 157 6.14 8.78 -17.00
CA GLY A 157 7.05 7.66 -17.22
C GLY A 157 6.91 6.53 -16.19
N LEU A 158 6.22 6.75 -15.07
CA LEU A 158 6.09 5.75 -14.00
C LEU A 158 5.48 4.42 -14.47
N PRO A 159 4.39 4.38 -15.27
CA PRO A 159 3.89 3.12 -15.81
C PRO A 159 4.93 2.32 -16.62
N ALA A 160 5.80 3.02 -17.37
CA ALA A 160 6.84 2.37 -18.14
C ALA A 160 7.94 1.79 -17.24
N LEU A 161 8.32 2.52 -16.18
CA LEU A 161 9.27 2.05 -15.18
C LEU A 161 8.74 0.82 -14.42
N LEU A 162 7.46 0.84 -14.01
CA LEU A 162 6.81 -0.32 -13.38
C LEU A 162 6.83 -1.53 -14.32
N ARG A 163 6.44 -1.34 -15.58
CA ARG A 163 6.46 -2.43 -16.58
C ARG A 163 7.87 -2.97 -16.82
N ALA A 164 8.88 -2.11 -16.90
CA ALA A 164 10.27 -2.53 -17.08
C ALA A 164 10.79 -3.36 -15.90
N ALA A 165 10.22 -3.17 -14.71
CA ALA A 165 10.47 -3.96 -13.52
C ALA A 165 9.55 -5.19 -13.39
N ASP A 166 8.80 -5.54 -14.43
CA ASP A 166 7.81 -6.64 -14.41
C ASP A 166 6.77 -6.48 -13.28
N ILE A 167 6.29 -5.24 -13.12
CA ILE A 167 5.22 -4.88 -12.20
C ILE A 167 3.99 -4.50 -13.03
N GLY A 168 2.90 -5.23 -12.81
CA GLY A 168 1.63 -5.01 -13.48
C GLY A 168 0.89 -3.81 -12.89
N TYR A 169 0.21 -3.07 -13.76
CA TYR A 169 -0.74 -2.03 -13.35
C TYR A 169 -2.02 -2.09 -14.18
N ASP A 170 -3.14 -2.36 -13.53
CA ASP A 170 -4.48 -2.29 -14.11
C ASP A 170 -5.02 -0.87 -13.94
N THR A 171 -5.08 -0.13 -15.04
CA THR A 171 -5.57 1.25 -15.06
C THR A 171 -7.04 1.36 -14.73
N ARG A 172 -7.87 0.36 -15.08
CA ARG A 172 -9.32 0.37 -14.85
C ARG A 172 -9.63 0.15 -13.37
N ARG A 173 -8.92 -0.79 -12.75
CA ARG A 173 -9.08 -1.13 -11.32
C ARG A 173 -8.21 -0.27 -10.40
N ARG A 174 -7.30 0.55 -10.97
CA ARG A 174 -6.30 1.32 -10.21
C ARG A 174 -5.48 0.41 -9.31
N ARG A 175 -5.02 -0.72 -9.86
CA ARG A 175 -4.40 -1.79 -9.09
C ARG A 175 -2.99 -2.08 -9.57
N ILE A 176 -2.06 -2.14 -8.63
CA ILE A 176 -0.69 -2.58 -8.85
C ILE A 176 -0.54 -4.03 -8.37
N THR A 177 0.16 -4.84 -9.16
CA THR A 177 0.39 -6.26 -8.85
C THR A 177 1.83 -6.64 -9.16
N CYS A 178 2.44 -7.47 -8.33
CA CYS A 178 3.77 -8.03 -8.58
C CYS A 178 3.84 -9.49 -8.09
N THR A 179 4.59 -10.34 -8.79
CA THR A 179 4.87 -11.71 -8.38
C THR A 179 6.37 -11.89 -8.17
N GLY A 180 6.75 -12.38 -7.00
CA GLY A 180 8.14 -12.51 -6.57
C GLY A 180 8.78 -11.18 -6.16
N PRO A 181 9.94 -11.21 -5.51
CA PRO A 181 10.57 -10.00 -5.01
C PRO A 181 11.06 -9.08 -6.13
N ARG A 182 11.11 -7.77 -5.88
CA ARG A 182 11.72 -6.78 -6.78
C ARG A 182 12.64 -5.83 -6.03
N ASP A 183 13.86 -5.61 -6.55
CA ASP A 183 14.69 -4.46 -6.20
C ASP A 183 14.32 -3.27 -7.11
N LEU A 184 13.17 -2.67 -6.84
CA LEU A 184 12.65 -1.57 -7.64
C LEU A 184 13.47 -0.29 -7.38
N ARG A 185 14.11 0.26 -8.41
CA ARG A 185 14.84 1.53 -8.32
C ARG A 185 14.13 2.60 -9.13
N LEU A 186 13.42 3.48 -8.43
CA LEU A 186 12.73 4.60 -9.06
C LEU A 186 13.59 5.87 -8.95
N PRO A 187 13.70 6.66 -10.03
CA PRO A 187 14.50 7.88 -10.05
C PRO A 187 13.74 9.07 -9.44
N PHE A 188 13.02 8.85 -8.35
CA PHE A 188 12.17 9.84 -7.70
C PHE A 188 12.60 10.06 -6.26
N ARG A 189 12.70 11.32 -5.84
CA ARG A 189 12.94 11.70 -4.45
C ARG A 189 11.66 12.31 -3.88
N TYR A 190 11.17 11.77 -2.78
CA TYR A 190 9.97 12.24 -2.11
C TYR A 190 10.19 13.64 -1.49
N LEU A 191 9.20 14.53 -1.66
CA LEU A 191 9.23 15.92 -1.20
C LEU A 191 8.21 16.20 -0.09
N GLY A 192 7.29 15.27 0.17
CA GLY A 192 6.15 15.46 1.07
C GLY A 192 4.81 15.24 0.38
N ALA A 193 3.73 15.34 1.15
CA ALA A 193 2.37 15.10 0.68
C ALA A 193 1.44 16.28 0.89
N ASP A 194 0.39 16.33 0.09
CA ASP A 194 -0.70 17.28 0.19
C ASP A 194 -1.97 16.55 0.64
N ASP A 195 -2.40 16.81 1.86
CA ASP A 195 -3.64 16.30 2.45
C ASP A 195 -4.88 17.10 2.02
N LYS A 196 -4.72 18.17 1.22
CA LYS A 196 -5.79 18.98 0.65
C LYS A 196 -6.03 18.67 -0.82
N ALA A 197 -5.51 17.54 -1.30
CA ALA A 197 -5.64 17.07 -2.68
C ALA A 197 -7.10 16.88 -3.14
N GLY A 198 -8.03 16.73 -2.19
CA GLY A 198 -9.43 16.44 -2.47
C GLY A 198 -9.71 14.94 -2.57
N PRO A 199 -10.85 14.55 -3.17
CA PRO A 199 -11.25 13.16 -3.21
C PRO A 199 -10.44 12.33 -4.22
N ASN A 200 -10.18 11.07 -3.89
CA ASN A 200 -9.69 10.05 -4.81
C ASN A 200 -10.81 9.54 -5.75
N TYR A 201 -10.50 8.52 -6.55
CA TYR A 201 -11.46 7.89 -7.47
C TYR A 201 -12.66 7.20 -6.80
N THR A 202 -12.63 6.99 -5.48
CA THR A 202 -13.77 6.47 -4.71
C THR A 202 -14.59 7.59 -4.05
N GLY A 203 -14.25 8.86 -4.29
CA GLY A 203 -14.92 10.02 -3.69
C GLY A 203 -14.50 10.34 -2.26
N GLN A 204 -13.49 9.65 -1.71
CA GLN A 204 -13.02 9.83 -0.33
C GLN A 204 -11.80 10.75 -0.30
N PRO A 205 -11.62 11.59 0.74
CA PRO A 205 -10.40 12.39 0.90
C PRO A 205 -9.15 11.50 0.84
N ALA A 206 -8.13 11.98 0.14
CA ALA A 206 -6.87 11.27 -0.03
C ALA A 206 -5.69 12.24 -0.13
N VAL A 207 -4.48 11.69 -0.13
CA VAL A 207 -3.24 12.48 -0.15
C VAL A 207 -2.56 12.36 -1.52
N ASN A 208 -2.13 13.49 -2.07
CA ASN A 208 -1.21 13.50 -3.22
C ASN A 208 0.23 13.44 -2.72
N SER A 209 1.05 12.58 -3.31
CA SER A 209 2.47 12.43 -3.00
C SER A 209 3.31 13.19 -4.02
N TYR A 210 4.18 14.08 -3.56
CA TYR A 210 5.02 14.89 -4.44
C TYR A 210 6.46 14.39 -4.46
N TYR A 211 7.03 14.36 -5.66
CA TYR A 211 8.39 13.90 -5.92
C TYR A 211 9.09 14.82 -6.92
N GLU A 212 10.41 14.89 -6.82
CA GLU A 212 11.28 15.38 -7.89
C GLU A 212 12.05 14.23 -8.53
N ASN A 213 12.68 14.50 -9.68
CA ASN A 213 13.59 13.55 -10.29
C ASN A 213 14.87 13.48 -9.44
N GLY A 214 15.14 12.32 -8.85
CA GLY A 214 16.33 12.07 -8.02
C GLY A 214 17.60 11.79 -8.81
N LEU A 215 17.52 11.76 -10.15
CA LEU A 215 18.67 11.67 -11.04
C LEU A 215 18.75 12.94 -11.88
N THR A 216 19.70 13.82 -11.57
CA THR A 216 20.41 14.52 -12.62
C THR A 216 21.10 13.44 -13.45
N LEU A 217 20.59 13.15 -14.65
CA LEU A 217 21.43 12.46 -15.64
C LEU A 217 22.71 13.30 -15.77
N PRO A 218 23.92 12.71 -15.70
CA PRO A 218 25.08 13.44 -16.20
C PRO A 218 24.75 13.79 -17.65
N ILE A 219 24.86 15.07 -17.97
CA ILE A 219 24.85 15.54 -19.35
C ILE A 219 26.04 14.83 -20.01
N ILE A 220 25.75 13.86 -20.88
CA ILE A 220 26.75 13.29 -21.80
C ILE A 220 26.79 14.18 -23.03
#